data_AF-A0A4Q5SFC8-F1
#
_entry.id   AF-A0A4Q5SFC8-F1
#
_cell.length_a   1.000
_cell.length_b   1.000
_cell.length_c   1.000
_cell.angle_alpha   90.00
_cell.angle_beta   90.00
_cell.angle_gamma   90.00
#
_symmetry.space_group_name_H-M   'P 1'
#
loop_
_entity.id
_entity.type
_entity.pdbx_description
1 polymer ?
#
loop_
_entity_poly.entity_id
_entity_poly.type
_entity_poly.pdbx_seq_one_letter_code
_entity_poly.pdbx_strand_id
1 'polypeptide(L)' 'VCIETVESGKMTKDLAITIKPKVEHGTDYLYTEEFLAAIDENLKAKLAK' A
#
# COMPACT_ATOMS: atom_id res chain seq x y z
N VAL A 1 -9.75 2.15 -4.71
CA VAL A 1 -8.41 1.65 -5.11
C VAL A 1 -7.36 2.21 -4.17
N CYS A 2 -6.90 3.46 -4.32
CA CYS A 2 -5.77 3.96 -3.49
C CYS A 2 -6.06 3.95 -1.98
N ILE A 3 -7.23 4.44 -1.55
CA ILE A 3 -7.63 4.45 -0.12
C ILE A 3 -7.73 3.01 0.41
N GLU A 4 -8.48 2.14 -0.28
CA GLU A 4 -8.64 0.74 0.10
C GLU A 4 -7.31 -0.02 0.14
N THR A 5 -6.36 0.29 -0.75
CA THR A 5 -4.99 -0.29 -0.72
C THR A 5 -4.29 0.08 0.59
N VAL A 6 -4.34 1.34 1.02
CA VAL A 6 -3.77 1.79 2.29
C VAL A 6 -4.50 1.16 3.48
N GLU A 7 -5.84 1.15 3.47
CA GLU A 7 -6.65 0.54 4.53
C GLU A 7 -6.43 -0.98 4.66
N SER A 8 -6.02 -1.66 3.58
CA SER A 8 -5.62 -3.07 3.59
C SER A 8 -4.22 -3.33 4.16
N GLY A 9 -3.51 -2.29 4.61
CA GLY A 9 -2.16 -2.38 5.17
C GLY A 9 -1.03 -2.26 4.13
N LYS A 10 -1.34 -2.09 2.85
CA LYS A 10 -0.34 -1.83 1.80
C LYS A 10 -0.15 -0.33 1.65
N MET A 11 0.92 0.22 2.21
CA MET A 11 1.21 1.66 2.19
C MET A 11 2.70 1.96 2.12
N THR A 12 3.06 3.21 1.89
CA THR A 12 4.45 3.70 1.88
C THR A 12 4.94 4.07 3.28
N LYS A 13 6.27 4.19 3.42
CA LYS A 13 6.94 4.36 4.72
C LYS A 13 6.48 5.59 5.51
N ASP A 14 6.20 6.68 4.81
CA ASP A 14 5.68 7.93 5.36
C ASP A 14 4.35 7.72 6.09
N LEU A 15 3.41 7.00 5.47
CA LEU A 15 2.13 6.66 6.09
C LEU A 15 2.29 5.70 7.27
N ALA A 16 3.12 4.67 7.12
CA ALA A 16 3.35 3.69 8.18
C ALA A 16 3.93 4.31 9.47
N ILE A 17 4.81 5.31 9.33
CA ILE A 17 5.41 6.01 10.48
C ILE A 17 4.37 6.78 11.30
N THR A 18 3.29 7.25 10.67
CA THR A 18 2.19 7.92 11.39
C THR A 18 1.40 6.97 12.30
N ILE A 19 1.46 5.67 12.01
CA ILE A 19 0.78 4.62 12.78
C ILE A 19 1.70 4.13 13.91
N LYS A 20 2.98 3.91 13.64
CA LYS A 20 3.97 3.50 14.64
C LYS A 20 5.38 4.02 14.35
N PRO A 21 6.19 4.32 15.38
CA PRO A 21 7.49 5.00 15.21
C PRO A 21 8.61 4.12 14.62
N LYS A 22 8.49 2.79 14.71
CA LYS A 22 9.44 1.84 14.12
C LYS A 22 8.71 0.99 13.10
N VAL A 23 9.16 1.03 11.86
CA VAL A 23 8.52 0.36 10.72
C VAL A 23 9.53 -0.50 9.96
N GLU A 24 9.07 -1.67 9.53
CA GLU A 24 9.85 -2.65 8.79
C GLU A 24 9.26 -2.83 7.39
N HIS A 25 10.13 -2.84 6.39
CA HIS A 25 9.73 -3.11 5.00
C HIS A 25 9.17 -4.54 4.87
N GLY A 26 8.11 -4.71 4.07
CA GLY A 26 7.46 -6.00 3.84
C GLY A 26 6.46 -6.41 4.93
N THR A 27 6.54 -5.79 6.12
CA THR A 27 5.58 -5.97 7.21
C THR A 27 4.66 -4.75 7.34
N ASP A 28 5.25 -3.56 7.39
CA ASP A 28 4.53 -2.32 7.72
C ASP A 28 4.38 -1.36 6.55
N TYR A 29 5.31 -1.45 5.59
CA TYR A 29 5.31 -0.62 4.41
C TYR A 29 5.93 -1.34 3.21
N LEU A 30 5.63 -0.81 2.04
CA LEU A 30 6.14 -1.24 0.74
C LEU A 30 7.05 -0.15 0.14
N TYR A 31 8.01 -0.56 -0.68
CA TYR A 31 8.72 0.39 -1.53
C TYR A 31 7.78 0.94 -2.61
N THR A 32 8.18 2.06 -3.23
CA THR A 32 7.36 2.79 -4.20
C THR A 32 6.81 1.88 -5.30
N GLU A 33 7.65 1.06 -5.92
CA GLU A 33 7.24 0.19 -7.02
C GLU A 33 6.26 -0.90 -6.58
N GLU A 34 6.42 -1.47 -5.39
CA GLU A 34 5.52 -2.49 -4.85
C GLU A 34 4.16 -1.89 -4.48
N PHE A 35 4.15 -0.67 -3.93
CA PHE A 35 2.92 0.05 -3.64
C PHE A 35 2.17 0.42 -4.93
N LEU A 36 2.89 0.89 -5.95
CA LEU A 36 2.32 1.17 -7.27
C LEU A 36 1.77 -0.11 -7.92
N ALA A 37 2.49 -1.24 -7.80
CA ALA A 37 2.00 -2.53 -8.28
C ALA A 37 0.72 -2.98 -7.55
N ALA A 38 0.64 -2.78 -6.24
CA ALA A 38 -0.57 -3.10 -5.47
C ALA A 38 -1.76 -2.22 -5.87
N ILE A 39 -1.54 -0.94 -6.17
CA ILE A 39 -2.57 -0.05 -6.71
C ILE A 39 -3.02 -0.53 -8.10
N ASP A 40 -2.08 -0.86 -8.98
CA ASP A 40 -2.35 -1.32 -10.35
C ASP A 40 -3.15 -2.63 -10.37
N GLU A 41 -2.78 -3.61 -9.54
CA GLU A 41 -3.51 -4.87 -9.36
C GLU A 41 -4.96 -4.61 -8.93
N ASN A 42 -5.15 -3.80 -7.88
CA ASN A 42 -6.46 -3.45 -7.37
C ASN A 42 -7.30 -2.64 -8.38
N LEU A 43 -6.65 -1.79 -9.18
CA LEU A 43 -7.33 -1.01 -10.24
C LEU A 43 -7.82 -1.93 -11.35
N LYS A 44 -6.96 -2.81 -11.88
CA LYS A 44 -7.30 -3.78 -12.92
C LYS A 44 -8.45 -4.68 -12.51
N ALA A 45 -8.43 -5.17 -11.27
CA ALA A 45 -9.51 -5.99 -10.73
C ALA A 45 -10.87 -5.24 -10.70
N LYS A 46 -10.87 -3.94 -10.43
CA LYS A 46 -12.11 -3.12 -10.44
C LYS A 46 -12.57 -2.75 -11.84
N LEU A 47 -11.67 -2.57 -12.80
CA LEU A 47 -11.99 -2.24 -14.19
C LEU A 47 -12.44 -3.45 -15.02
N ALA A 48 -12.04 -4.66 -14.63
CA ALA A 48 -12.49 -5.91 -15.26
C ALA A 48 -13.94 -6.31 -14.88
N LYS A 49 -14.69 -5.40 -14.25
CA LYS A 49 -16.04 -5.60 -13.72
C LYS A 49 -17.03 -4.70 -14.43
#